data_AF-A0A8T2B0V0-F1
#
_entry.id   AF-A0A8T2B0V0-F1
#
_cell.length_a   1.000
_cell.length_b   1.000
_cell.length_c   1.000
_cell.angle_alpha   90.00
_cell.angle_beta   90.00
_cell.angle_gamma   90.00
#
_symmetry.space_group_name_H-M   'P 1'
#
loop_
_entity.id
_entity.type
_entity.pdbx_description
1 polymer ?
#
loop_
_entity_poly.entity_id
_entity_poly.type
_entity_poly.pdbx_seq_one_letter_code
_entity_poly.pdbx_strand_id
1 'polypeptide(L)' 'MAKTFSSICFTTLLLVVLLISAEIPKSKGNCDHFLGEAPVYPCKEKACKSVCKEYYHHACKGECEYHGREVHCHCYGDYH' A
#
# COMPACT_ATOMS: atom_id res chain seq x y z
N MET A 1 -37.81 32.81 -13.62
CA MET A 1 -36.62 31.96 -13.87
C MET A 1 -35.79 31.71 -12.59
N ALA A 2 -36.42 31.59 -11.41
CA ALA A 2 -35.71 31.34 -10.14
C ALA A 2 -35.40 29.84 -9.88
N LYS A 3 -36.06 28.94 -10.61
CA LYS A 3 -36.00 27.48 -10.42
C LYS A 3 -34.68 26.89 -10.90
N THR A 4 -34.03 27.52 -11.88
CA THR A 4 -32.73 27.10 -12.43
C THR A 4 -31.56 27.51 -11.54
N PHE A 5 -31.60 28.70 -10.94
CA PHE A 5 -30.52 29.18 -10.06
C PHE A 5 -30.32 28.31 -8.81
N SER A 6 -31.41 27.87 -8.17
CA SER A 6 -31.33 27.01 -6.97
C SER A 6 -30.76 25.62 -7.28
N SER A 7 -31.08 25.08 -8.46
CA SER A 7 -30.62 23.75 -8.88
C SER A 7 -29.12 23.72 -9.18
N ILE A 8 -28.54 24.80 -9.71
CA ILE A 8 -27.10 24.91 -10.01
C ILE A 8 -26.27 25.02 -8.73
N CYS A 9 -26.78 25.72 -7.72
CA CYS A 9 -26.11 25.80 -6.40
C CYS A 9 -26.08 24.43 -5.69
N PHE A 10 -27.13 23.62 -5.86
CA PHE A 10 -27.17 22.30 -5.23
C PHE A 10 -26.20 21.31 -5.87
N THR A 11 -26.10 21.29 -7.20
CA THR A 11 -25.19 20.38 -7.90
C THR A 11 -23.73 20.71 -7.66
N THR A 12 -23.41 22.01 -7.55
CA THR A 12 -22.04 22.46 -7.22
C THR A 12 -21.66 22.10 -5.78
N LEU A 13 -22.55 22.29 -4.80
CA LEU A 13 -22.32 21.80 -3.43
C LEU A 13 -22.14 20.28 -3.38
N LEU A 14 -22.96 19.53 -4.12
CA LEU A 14 -22.87 18.08 -4.15
C LEU A 14 -21.52 17.60 -4.70
N LEU A 15 -21.03 18.24 -5.77
CA LEU A 15 -19.71 17.96 -6.35
C LEU A 15 -18.58 18.23 -5.36
N VAL A 16 -18.64 19.33 -4.62
CA VAL A 16 -17.64 19.66 -3.59
C VAL A 16 -17.65 18.60 -2.48
N VAL A 17 -18.82 18.18 -2.01
CA VAL A 17 -18.94 17.13 -0.99
C VAL A 17 -18.38 15.80 -1.51
N LEU A 18 -18.67 15.42 -2.76
CA LEU A 18 -18.14 14.19 -3.38
C LEU A 18 -16.62 14.23 -3.54
N LEU A 19 -16.03 15.37 -3.91
CA LEU A 19 -14.58 15.53 -4.02
C LEU A 19 -13.87 15.46 -2.67
N ILE A 20 -14.51 15.92 -1.59
CA ILE A 20 -13.95 15.83 -0.23
C ILE A 20 -14.16 14.41 0.35
N SER A 21 -15.26 13.75 0.00
CA SER A 21 -15.62 12.40 0.48
C SER A 21 -14.91 11.29 -0.29
N ALA A 22 -14.51 11.57 -1.53
CA ALA A 22 -13.57 10.76 -2.27
C ALA A 22 -12.22 10.91 -1.57
N GLU A 23 -12.00 10.10 -0.55
CA GLU A 23 -10.70 9.87 0.04
C GLU A 23 -9.70 9.73 -1.11
N ILE A 24 -8.73 10.65 -1.20
CA ILE A 24 -7.64 10.57 -2.18
C ILE A 24 -7.14 9.14 -2.09
N PRO A 25 -7.20 8.34 -3.17
CA PRO A 25 -6.71 6.98 -3.10
C PRO A 25 -5.25 7.10 -2.68
N LYS A 26 -4.97 6.74 -1.42
CA LYS A 26 -3.60 6.57 -0.96
C LYS A 26 -3.05 5.59 -1.96
N SER A 27 -2.08 6.04 -2.76
CA SER A 27 -1.25 5.16 -3.56
C SER A 27 -0.72 4.13 -2.58
N LYS A 28 -1.40 2.99 -2.48
CA LYS A 28 -0.83 1.78 -1.91
C LYS A 28 0.23 1.46 -2.93
N GLY A 29 1.46 1.87 -2.67
CA GLY A 29 2.61 1.31 -3.40
C GLY A 29 2.40 -0.19 -3.44
N ASN A 30 2.49 -0.78 -4.62
CA ASN A 30 2.08 -2.15 -4.87
C ASN A 30 3.07 -3.09 -4.16
N CYS A 31 2.91 -3.30 -2.86
CA CYS A 31 3.76 -4.17 -2.04
C CYS A 31 3.49 -5.66 -2.28
N ASP A 32 3.00 -5.99 -3.48
CA ASP A 32 2.54 -7.31 -3.87
C ASP A 32 3.58 -8.03 -4.75
N HIS A 33 4.62 -7.33 -5.21
CA HIS A 33 5.70 -7.97 -5.99
C HIS A 33 6.80 -8.52 -5.08
N PHE A 34 7.21 -9.74 -5.37
CA PHE A 34 8.31 -10.40 -4.68
C PHE A 34 9.67 -9.92 -5.22
N LEU A 35 10.45 -9.28 -4.37
CA LEU A 35 11.76 -8.73 -4.72
C LEU A 35 12.88 -9.76 -4.53
N GLY A 36 12.70 -10.67 -3.57
CA GLY A 36 13.65 -11.71 -3.21
C GLY A 36 13.59 -12.06 -1.73
N GLU A 37 14.65 -12.68 -1.23
CA GLU A 37 14.73 -13.21 0.13
C GLU A 37 15.80 -12.48 0.96
N ALA A 38 15.57 -12.37 2.27
CA ALA A 38 16.56 -11.86 3.22
C ALA A 38 16.93 -12.93 4.27
N PRO A 39 18.20 -13.00 4.72
CA PRO A 39 18.62 -13.99 5.70
C PRO A 39 18.21 -13.57 7.11
N VAL A 40 17.04 -14.02 7.58
CA VAL A 40 16.54 -13.71 8.93
C VAL A 40 16.19 -14.99 9.69
N TYR A 41 16.99 -15.32 10.72
CA TYR A 41 16.72 -16.45 11.62
C TYR A 41 16.91 -16.07 13.10
N PRO A 42 15.94 -16.34 13.99
CA PRO A 42 14.58 -16.82 13.69
C PRO A 42 13.76 -15.75 12.95
N CYS A 43 13.01 -16.15 11.92
CA CYS A 43 12.20 -15.22 11.16
C CYS A 43 11.02 -14.69 11.99
N LYS A 44 10.95 -13.38 12.16
CA LYS A 44 9.80 -12.65 12.73
C LYS A 44 9.39 -11.57 11.76
N GLU A 45 8.10 -11.41 11.48
CA GLU A 45 7.60 -10.47 10.46
C GLU A 45 8.17 -9.05 10.58
N LYS A 46 8.24 -8.49 11.80
CA LYS A 46 8.80 -7.15 12.03
C LYS A 46 10.30 -7.07 11.71
N ALA A 47 11.05 -8.11 12.08
CA ALA A 47 12.48 -8.19 11.80
C ALA A 47 12.72 -8.42 10.30
N CYS A 48 11.96 -9.34 9.70
CA CYS A 48 11.95 -9.60 8.26
C CYS A 48 11.68 -8.32 7.47
N LYS A 49 10.63 -7.57 7.79
CA LYS A 49 10.35 -6.27 7.16
C LYS A 49 11.48 -5.25 7.33
N SER A 50 12.13 -5.21 8.49
CA SER A 50 13.25 -4.29 8.73
C SER A 50 14.45 -4.64 7.85
N VAL A 51 14.85 -5.91 7.84
CA VAL A 51 15.97 -6.40 7.05
C VAL A 51 15.66 -6.30 5.55
N CYS A 52 14.43 -6.57 5.12
CA CYS A 52 14.02 -6.38 3.73
C CYS A 52 14.28 -4.95 3.23
N LYS A 53 14.12 -3.91 4.07
CA LYS A 53 14.44 -2.52 3.71
C LYS A 53 15.94 -2.23 3.60
N GLU A 54 16.76 -3.01 4.30
CA GLU A 54 18.22 -2.93 4.22
C GLU A 54 18.75 -3.58 2.95
N TYR A 55 18.18 -4.74 2.57
CA TYR A 55 18.57 -5.49 1.36
C TYR A 55 17.94 -4.94 0.08
N TYR A 56 16.70 -4.47 0.17
CA TYR A 56 15.92 -3.95 -0.94
C TYR A 56 15.34 -2.60 -0.54
N HIS A 57 15.96 -1.49 -0.96
CA HIS A 57 15.58 -0.14 -0.52
C HIS A 57 14.12 0.24 -0.85
N HIS A 58 13.55 -0.33 -1.91
CA HIS A 58 12.16 -0.16 -2.31
C HIS A 58 11.21 -1.20 -1.68
N ALA A 59 11.68 -2.06 -0.77
CA ALA A 59 10.82 -2.99 -0.05
C ALA A 59 9.91 -2.26 0.94
N CYS A 60 8.64 -2.64 0.94
CA CYS A 60 7.63 -2.08 1.83
C CYS A 60 6.95 -3.12 2.72
N LYS A 61 7.13 -4.42 2.42
CA LYS A 61 6.61 -5.56 3.18
C LYS A 61 7.66 -6.67 3.28
N GLY A 62 7.63 -7.40 4.38
CA GLY A 62 8.45 -8.60 4.60
C GLY A 62 7.62 -9.63 5.33
N GLU A 63 7.55 -10.85 4.84
CA GLU A 63 6.78 -11.96 5.42
C GLU A 63 7.66 -13.18 5.65
N CYS A 64 7.35 -13.93 6.71
CA CYS A 64 8.05 -15.17 7.03
C CYS A 64 7.24 -16.33 6.47
N GLU A 65 7.72 -16.94 5.40
CA GLU A 65 7.05 -18.06 4.74
C GLU A 65 7.90 -19.33 4.84
N TYR A 66 7.26 -20.49 4.88
CA TYR A 66 7.95 -21.77 4.94
C TYR A 66 8.20 -22.32 3.54
N HIS A 67 9.47 -22.58 3.23
CA HIS A 67 9.89 -23.36 2.06
C HIS A 67 10.33 -24.74 2.52
N GLY A 68 9.41 -25.70 2.42
CA GLY A 68 9.64 -27.06 2.93
C GLY A 68 9.75 -27.09 4.46
N ARG A 69 10.98 -27.19 4.99
CA ARG A 69 11.25 -27.25 6.44
C ARG A 69 11.93 -25.99 6.98
N GLU A 70 12.29 -25.05 6.12
CA GLU A 70 13.02 -23.84 6.47
C GLU A 70 12.07 -22.63 6.39
N VAL A 71 12.25 -21.66 7.27
CA VAL A 71 11.51 -20.40 7.25
C VAL A 71 12.36 -19.34 6.56
N HIS A 72 11.83 -18.77 5.49
CA HIS A 72 12.46 -17.76 4.66
C HIS A 72 11.77 -16.41 4.91
N CYS A 73 12.54 -15.34 4.87
CA CYS A 73 12.00 -13.99 4.89
C CYS A 73 11.84 -13.51 3.45
N HIS A 74 10.60 -13.36 3.01
CA HIS A 74 10.23 -12.90 1.68
C HIS A 74 10.02 -11.40 1.68
N CYS A 75 10.71 -10.70 0.80
CA CYS A 75 10.67 -9.25 0.69
C CYS A 75 9.77 -8.84 -0.48
N TYR A 76 8.82 -7.95 -0.20
CA TYR A 76 7.91 -7.43 -1.21
C TYR A 76 7.96 -5.91 -1.30
N GLY A 77 7.80 -5.40 -2.52
CA GLY A 77 7.80 -4.00 -2.82
C GLY A 77 7.62 -3.75 -4.31
N ASP A 78 8.09 -2.60 -4.78
CA ASP A 78 8.00 -2.25 -6.19
C ASP A 78 9.30 -2.61 -6.92
N TYR A 79 9.24 -3.03 -8.19
CA TYR A 79 10.41 -3.47 -8.98
C TYR A 79 11.27 -2.31 -9.52
N HIS A 80 10.99 -1.07 -9.11
CA HIS A 80 11.65 0.15 -9.58
C HIS A 80 13.18 0.15 -9.44
#